data_AF-A0A2D5P965-F1
#
_entry.id   AF-A0A2D5P965-F1
#
_cell.length_a   1.000
_cell.length_b   1.000
_cell.length_c   1.000
_cell.angle_alpha   90.00
_cell.angle_beta   90.00
_cell.angle_gamma   90.00
#
_symmetry.space_group_name_H-M   'P 1'
#
loop_
_entity.id
_entity.type
_entity.pdbx_description
1 polymer ?
#
loop_
_entity_poly.entity_id
_entity_poly.type
_entity_poly.pdbx_seq_one_letter_code
_entity_poly.pdbx_strand_id
1 'polypeptide(L)'
;MLDISPVLLLSSGVIFLLVLARLNSCLFKPLLKHMDDRAASISKDLEDAKSNGANVDGMIAEANNVIAEAKKEAAAIREQAYKEAKESADAKLASAKSNLDAKSSEFAKNLQDETKALRDSLVSSMPQFNESLKAKLSSI
;
A
#
# COMPACT_ATOMS: atom_id res chain seq x y z
N MET A 1 -90.70 33.98 23.99
CA MET A 1 -90.33 33.23 22.77
C MET A 1 -88.99 32.54 22.97
N LEU A 2 -88.97 31.53 23.86
CA LEU A 2 -87.91 30.52 23.97
C LEU A 2 -88.54 29.38 24.77
N ASP A 3 -89.33 28.57 24.07
CA ASP A 3 -89.89 27.35 24.64
C ASP A 3 -88.80 26.27 24.52
N ILE A 4 -87.93 26.20 25.54
CA ILE A 4 -86.85 25.21 25.58
C ILE A 4 -87.51 23.86 25.87
N SER A 5 -87.92 23.18 24.81
CA SER A 5 -88.44 21.82 24.88
C SER A 5 -87.30 20.85 25.21
N PRO A 6 -87.30 20.19 26.38
CA PRO A 6 -86.23 19.27 26.79
C PRO A 6 -86.04 18.13 25.80
N VAL A 7 -87.13 17.69 25.16
CA VAL A 7 -87.14 16.66 24.11
C VAL A 7 -86.37 17.10 22.87
N LEU A 8 -86.50 18.36 22.46
CA LEU A 8 -85.79 18.92 21.30
C LEU A 8 -84.28 19.03 21.57
N LEU A 9 -83.94 19.41 22.81
CA LEU A 9 -82.55 19.51 23.27
C LEU A 9 -81.88 18.13 23.31
N LEU A 10 -82.60 17.11 23.79
CA LEU A 10 -82.10 15.74 23.88
C LEU A 10 -81.94 15.11 22.49
N SER A 11 -82.91 15.30 21.58
CA SER A 11 -82.82 14.79 20.20
C SER A 11 -81.70 15.49 19.41
N SER A 12 -81.58 16.82 19.52
CA SER A 12 -80.47 17.60 18.97
C SER A 12 -79.12 17.11 19.49
N GLY A 13 -79.01 16.86 20.80
CA GLY A 13 -77.80 16.34 21.43
C GLY A 13 -77.40 14.96 20.91
N VAL A 14 -78.36 14.05 20.74
CA VAL A 14 -78.10 12.70 20.18
C VAL A 14 -77.60 12.80 18.73
N ILE A 15 -78.24 13.63 17.91
CA ILE A 15 -77.83 13.84 16.51
C ILE A 15 -76.43 14.47 16.46
N PHE A 16 -76.15 15.45 17.30
CA PHE A 16 -74.83 16.07 17.41
C PHE A 16 -73.75 15.07 17.81
N LEU A 17 -74.01 14.20 18.80
CA LEU A 17 -73.08 13.16 19.21
C LEU A 17 -72.84 12.12 18.12
N LEU A 18 -73.88 11.73 17.36
CA LEU A 18 -73.73 10.84 16.20
C LEU A 18 -72.86 11.47 15.10
N VAL A 19 -73.07 12.75 14.79
CA VAL A 19 -72.26 13.48 13.82
C VAL A 19 -70.81 13.62 14.31
N LEU A 20 -70.60 13.95 15.58
CA LEU A 20 -69.26 14.00 16.19
C LEU A 20 -68.54 12.66 16.12
N ALA A 21 -69.23 11.57 16.45
CA ALA A 21 -68.65 10.23 16.37
C ALA A 21 -68.26 9.88 14.92
N ARG A 22 -69.13 10.20 13.95
CA ARG A 22 -68.85 9.99 12.53
C ARG A 22 -67.67 10.84 12.05
N LEU A 23 -67.61 12.11 12.46
CA LEU A 23 -66.56 13.05 12.10
C LEU A 23 -65.21 12.66 12.73
N ASN A 24 -65.20 12.19 13.98
CA ASN A 24 -64.01 11.67 14.65
C ASN A 24 -63.36 10.54 13.85
N SER A 25 -64.17 9.57 13.42
CA SER A 25 -63.65 8.44 12.65
C SER A 25 -63.34 8.80 11.19
N CYS A 26 -64.05 9.76 10.59
CA CYS A 26 -63.92 10.07 9.16
C CYS A 26 -62.87 11.13 8.85
N LEU A 27 -62.64 12.09 9.75
CA LEU A 27 -61.81 13.27 9.48
C LEU A 27 -60.67 13.40 10.48
N PHE A 28 -60.97 13.42 11.78
CA PHE A 28 -59.95 13.70 12.80
C PHE A 28 -58.88 12.60 12.88
N LYS A 29 -59.29 11.33 12.94
CA LYS A 29 -58.35 10.20 12.93
C LYS A 29 -57.43 10.16 11.71
N PRO A 30 -57.92 10.19 10.46
CA PRO A 30 -57.03 10.15 9.30
C PRO A 30 -56.14 11.40 9.19
N LEU A 31 -56.64 12.57 9.59
CA LEU A 31 -55.86 13.81 9.55
C LEU A 31 -54.70 13.79 10.56
N LEU A 32 -54.97 13.38 11.80
CA LEU A 32 -53.94 13.22 12.82
C LEU A 32 -52.93 12.15 12.43
N LYS A 33 -53.41 11.00 11.91
CA LYS A 33 -52.53 9.95 11.39
C LYS A 33 -51.60 10.48 10.31
N HIS A 34 -52.09 11.29 9.38
CA HIS A 34 -51.25 11.87 8.33
C HIS A 34 -50.24 12.87 8.88
N MET A 35 -50.56 13.60 9.95
CA MET A 35 -49.60 14.46 10.64
C MET A 35 -48.51 13.64 11.33
N ASP A 36 -48.88 12.56 12.02
CA ASP A 36 -47.94 11.67 12.70
C ASP A 36 -47.04 10.94 11.69
N ASP A 37 -47.61 10.40 10.61
CA ASP A 37 -46.87 9.73 9.54
C ASP A 37 -45.85 10.69 8.89
N ARG A 38 -46.22 11.97 8.71
CA ARG A 38 -45.29 13.02 8.23
C ARG A 38 -44.19 13.32 9.24
N ALA A 39 -44.53 13.48 10.51
CA ALA A 39 -43.55 13.76 11.57
C ALA A 39 -42.54 12.60 11.69
N ALA A 40 -43.03 11.36 11.63
CA ALA A 40 -42.20 10.16 11.64
C ALA A 40 -41.28 10.09 10.41
N SER A 41 -41.80 10.38 9.21
CA SER A 41 -40.99 10.42 7.98
C SER A 41 -39.88 11.45 8.08
N ILE A 42 -40.17 12.68 8.52
CA ILE A 42 -39.17 13.76 8.64
C ILE A 42 -38.10 13.38 9.67
N SER A 43 -38.49 12.82 10.81
CA SER A 43 -37.55 12.36 11.83
C SER A 43 -36.62 11.28 11.27
N LYS A 44 -37.18 10.32 10.52
CA LYS A 44 -36.42 9.26 9.88
C LYS A 44 -35.47 9.79 8.81
N ASP A 45 -35.95 10.68 7.94
CA ASP A 45 -35.14 11.29 6.89
C ASP A 45 -33.95 12.08 7.48
N LEU A 46 -34.15 12.75 8.61
CA LEU A 46 -33.07 13.45 9.34
C LEU A 46 -32.06 12.47 9.93
N GLU A 47 -32.52 11.40 10.56
CA GLU A 47 -31.66 10.35 11.12
C GLU A 47 -30.85 9.64 10.03
N ASP A 48 -31.48 9.28 8.92
CA ASP A 48 -30.84 8.67 7.76
C ASP A 48 -29.80 9.62 7.14
N ALA A 49 -30.11 10.91 7.01
CA ALA A 49 -29.15 11.92 6.53
C ALA A 49 -27.94 12.07 7.46
N LYS A 50 -28.17 12.06 8.79
CA LYS A 50 -27.10 12.14 9.80
C LYS A 50 -26.23 10.88 9.80
N SER A 51 -26.85 9.70 9.72
CA SER A 51 -26.17 8.41 9.63
C SER A 51 -25.31 8.34 8.37
N ASN A 52 -25.85 8.73 7.22
CA ASN A 52 -25.12 8.78 5.97
C ASN A 52 -23.93 9.74 6.02
N GLY A 53 -24.09 10.92 6.63
CA GLY A 53 -22.98 11.87 6.82
C GLY A 53 -21.85 11.27 7.69
N ALA A 54 -22.20 10.66 8.83
CA ALA A 54 -21.23 10.03 9.72
C ALA A 54 -20.51 8.83 9.06
N ASN A 55 -21.24 8.05 8.25
CA ASN A 55 -20.65 6.95 7.48
C ASN A 55 -19.63 7.46 6.46
N VAL A 56 -19.91 8.59 5.79
CA VAL A 56 -18.97 9.19 4.83
C VAL A 56 -17.69 9.67 5.53
N ASP A 57 -17.80 10.35 6.67
CA ASP A 57 -16.62 10.79 7.44
C ASP A 57 -15.79 9.60 7.95
N GLY A 58 -16.45 8.53 8.40
CA GLY A 58 -15.80 7.28 8.79
C GLY A 58 -15.06 6.61 7.64
N MET A 59 -15.68 6.52 6.46
CA MET A 59 -15.06 5.97 5.25
C MET A 59 -13.87 6.80 4.78
N ILE A 60 -13.93 8.13 4.89
CA ILE A 60 -12.79 9.02 4.55
C ILE A 60 -11.64 8.80 5.53
N ALA A 61 -11.92 8.65 6.84
CA ALA A 61 -10.89 8.37 7.83
C ALA A 61 -10.22 7.02 7.58
N GLU A 62 -11.00 5.98 7.27
CA GLU A 62 -10.47 4.65 6.93
C GLU A 62 -9.62 4.68 5.65
N ALA A 63 -10.10 5.34 4.59
CA ALA A 63 -9.35 5.50 3.35
C ALA A 63 -8.00 6.22 3.58
N ASN A 64 -7.99 7.28 4.38
CA ASN A 64 -6.77 7.99 4.73
C ASN A 64 -5.79 7.11 5.51
N ASN A 65 -6.30 6.26 6.42
CA ASN A 65 -5.47 5.34 7.18
C ASN A 65 -4.84 4.28 6.26
N VAL A 66 -5.63 3.68 5.37
CA VAL A 66 -5.13 2.72 4.36
C VAL A 66 -4.05 3.34 3.48
N ILE A 67 -4.25 4.58 3.02
CA ILE A 67 -3.24 5.30 2.22
C ILE A 67 -1.97 5.56 3.03
N ALA A 68 -2.09 5.91 4.32
CA ALA A 68 -0.95 6.14 5.20
C ALA A 68 -0.15 4.85 5.44
N GLU A 69 -0.83 3.74 5.73
CA GLU A 69 -0.20 2.42 5.88
C GLU A 69 0.49 1.98 4.60
N ALA A 70 -0.18 2.06 3.45
CA ALA A 70 0.40 1.72 2.15
C ALA A 70 1.66 2.56 1.84
N LYS A 71 1.66 3.86 2.18
CA LYS A 71 2.84 4.72 2.03
C LYS A 71 3.99 4.29 2.93
N LYS A 72 3.69 3.90 4.17
CA LYS A 72 4.68 3.41 5.14
C LYS A 72 5.29 2.09 4.68
N GLU A 73 4.47 1.16 4.23
CA GLU A 73 4.93 -0.12 3.66
C GLU A 73 5.77 0.09 2.42
N ALA A 74 5.33 0.96 1.49
CA ALA A 74 6.11 1.28 0.30
C ALA A 74 7.47 1.93 0.63
N ALA A 75 7.53 2.75 1.68
CA ALA A 75 8.79 3.31 2.17
C ALA A 75 9.70 2.23 2.77
N ALA A 76 9.14 1.33 3.58
CA ALA A 76 9.88 0.21 4.15
C ALA A 76 10.43 -0.75 3.08
N ILE A 77 9.61 -1.09 2.07
CA ILE A 77 10.04 -1.92 0.93
C ILE A 77 11.18 -1.25 0.18
N ARG A 78 11.07 0.06 -0.10
CA ARG A 78 12.14 0.81 -0.77
C ARG A 78 13.42 0.78 0.05
N GLU A 79 13.34 1.07 1.34
CA GLU A 79 14.51 1.09 2.21
C GLU A 79 15.17 -0.30 2.32
N GLN A 80 14.37 -1.35 2.44
CA GLN A 80 14.87 -2.73 2.45
C GLN A 80 15.53 -3.11 1.12
N ALA A 81 14.91 -2.78 -0.02
CA ALA A 81 15.50 -3.01 -1.34
C ALA A 81 16.82 -2.24 -1.52
N TYR A 82 16.91 -1.00 -1.04
CA TYR A 82 18.16 -0.23 -1.06
C TYR A 82 19.24 -0.87 -0.18
N LYS A 83 18.88 -1.34 1.00
CA LYS A 83 19.80 -2.00 1.92
C LYS A 83 20.32 -3.32 1.33
N GLU A 84 19.44 -4.17 0.81
CA GLU A 84 19.80 -5.43 0.15
C GLU A 84 20.67 -5.19 -1.10
N ALA A 85 20.34 -4.19 -1.92
CA ALA A 85 21.16 -3.82 -3.07
C ALA A 85 22.56 -3.36 -2.65
N LYS A 86 22.66 -2.57 -1.58
CA LYS A 86 23.94 -2.10 -1.03
C LYS A 86 24.76 -3.26 -0.46
N GLU A 87 24.16 -4.12 0.35
CA GLU A 87 24.83 -5.32 0.88
C GLU A 87 25.30 -6.25 -0.24
N SER A 88 24.49 -6.45 -1.28
CA SER A 88 24.89 -7.24 -2.46
C SER A 88 26.05 -6.61 -3.22
N ALA A 89 26.03 -5.27 -3.39
CA ALA A 89 27.10 -4.55 -4.06
C ALA A 89 28.42 -4.62 -3.26
N ASP A 90 28.34 -4.43 -1.94
CA ASP A 90 29.49 -4.51 -1.04
C ASP A 90 30.07 -5.93 -1.00
N ALA A 91 29.22 -6.95 -0.97
CA ALA A 91 29.63 -8.35 -1.05
C ALA A 91 30.32 -8.68 -2.39
N LYS A 92 29.77 -8.21 -3.52
CA LYS A 92 30.38 -8.36 -4.84
C LYS A 92 31.73 -7.64 -4.93
N LEU A 93 31.84 -6.43 -4.39
CA LEU A 93 33.10 -5.69 -4.35
C LEU A 93 34.15 -6.39 -3.49
N ALA A 94 33.77 -6.90 -2.32
CA ALA A 94 34.68 -7.66 -1.46
C ALA A 94 35.16 -8.94 -2.14
N SER A 95 34.25 -9.70 -2.77
CA SER A 95 34.59 -10.89 -3.54
C SER A 95 35.48 -10.57 -4.73
N ALA A 96 35.18 -9.51 -5.49
CA ALA A 96 36.01 -9.08 -6.62
C ALA A 96 37.42 -8.70 -6.18
N LYS A 97 37.57 -7.96 -5.07
CA LYS A 97 38.89 -7.63 -4.48
C LYS A 97 39.64 -8.89 -4.08
N SER A 98 39.01 -9.79 -3.33
CA SER A 98 39.63 -11.06 -2.92
C SER A 98 40.07 -11.91 -4.12
N ASN A 99 39.27 -11.97 -5.19
CA ASN A 99 39.62 -12.69 -6.40
C ASN A 99 40.77 -12.02 -7.15
N LEU A 100 40.83 -10.69 -7.14
CA LEU A 100 41.90 -9.92 -7.78
C LEU A 100 43.22 -10.14 -7.02
N ASP A 101 43.20 -10.08 -5.69
CA ASP A 101 44.37 -10.36 -4.86
C ASP A 101 44.88 -11.80 -5.06
N ALA A 102 43.97 -12.78 -5.12
CA ALA A 102 44.31 -14.17 -5.40
C ALA A 102 44.96 -14.32 -6.79
N LYS A 103 44.36 -13.72 -7.83
CA LYS A 103 44.91 -13.74 -9.20
C LYS A 103 46.25 -13.03 -9.30
N SER A 104 46.43 -11.90 -8.61
CA SER A 104 47.71 -11.19 -8.57
C SER A 104 48.79 -12.02 -7.88
N SER A 105 48.46 -12.72 -6.78
CA SER A 105 49.41 -13.62 -6.13
C SER A 105 49.76 -14.83 -7.01
N GLU A 106 48.78 -15.39 -7.72
CA GLU A 106 48.99 -16.50 -8.65
C GLU A 106 49.85 -16.06 -9.85
N PHE A 107 49.53 -14.90 -10.43
CA PHE A 107 50.32 -14.29 -11.50
C PHE A 107 51.77 -14.06 -11.08
N ALA A 108 52.01 -13.51 -9.88
CA ALA A 108 53.36 -13.31 -9.35
C ALA A 108 54.15 -14.63 -9.21
N LYS A 109 53.50 -15.70 -8.75
CA LYS A 109 54.13 -17.04 -8.68
C LYS A 109 54.45 -17.59 -10.07
N ASN A 110 53.49 -17.56 -10.99
CA ASN A 110 53.70 -18.02 -12.37
C ASN A 110 54.84 -17.27 -13.06
N LEU A 111 54.92 -15.95 -12.87
CA LEU A 111 55.97 -15.11 -13.45
C LEU A 111 57.35 -15.46 -12.86
N GLN A 112 57.41 -15.78 -11.56
CA GLN A 112 58.64 -16.25 -10.92
C GLN A 112 59.08 -17.61 -11.46
N ASP A 113 58.14 -18.53 -11.66
CA ASP A 113 58.43 -19.86 -12.18
C ASP A 113 58.80 -19.84 -13.68
N GLU A 114 58.13 -19.02 -14.49
CA GLU A 114 58.50 -18.75 -15.88
C GLU A 114 59.90 -18.12 -15.96
N THR A 115 60.24 -17.19 -15.06
CA THR A 115 61.57 -16.57 -15.04
C THR A 115 62.66 -17.59 -14.70
N LYS A 116 62.40 -18.52 -13.78
CA LYS A 116 63.32 -19.63 -13.47
C LYS A 116 63.48 -20.55 -14.67
N ALA A 117 62.37 -21.02 -15.25
CA ALA A 117 62.38 -21.90 -16.42
C ALA A 117 63.10 -21.27 -17.61
N LEU A 118 62.88 -19.97 -17.86
CA LEU A 118 63.57 -19.22 -18.91
C LEU A 118 65.06 -19.11 -18.62
N ARG A 119 65.46 -18.84 -17.37
CA ARG A 119 66.87 -18.84 -16.97
C ARG A 119 67.54 -20.19 -17.18
N ASP A 120 66.90 -21.27 -16.76
CA ASP A 120 67.43 -22.63 -16.89
C ASP A 120 67.58 -23.01 -18.38
N SER A 121 66.61 -22.63 -19.21
CA SER A 121 66.67 -22.79 -20.67
C SER A 121 67.79 -21.97 -21.32
N LEU A 122 67.98 -20.71 -20.92
CA LEU A 122 69.08 -19.84 -21.37
C LEU A 122 70.45 -20.43 -20.99
N VAL A 123 70.61 -20.91 -19.76
CA VAL A 123 71.85 -21.56 -19.30
C VAL A 123 72.13 -22.84 -20.09
N SER A 124 71.09 -23.65 -20.35
CA SER A 124 71.23 -24.87 -21.15
C SER A 124 71.58 -24.59 -22.62
N SER A 125 71.15 -23.46 -23.17
CA SER A 125 71.42 -23.06 -24.57
C SER A 125 72.70 -22.24 -24.75
N MET A 126 73.29 -21.73 -23.65
CA MET A 126 74.55 -21.00 -23.62
C MET A 126 75.75 -21.70 -24.31
N PRO A 127 75.91 -23.05 -24.21
CA PRO A 127 76.97 -23.77 -24.91
C PRO A 127 76.80 -23.72 -26.43
N GLN A 128 75.58 -23.93 -26.94
CA GLN A 128 75.27 -23.85 -28.37
C GLN A 128 75.46 -22.42 -28.90
N PHE A 129 75.10 -21.42 -28.09
CA PHE A 129 75.34 -20.02 -28.43
C PHE A 129 76.85 -19.72 -28.53
N ASN A 130 77.66 -20.18 -27.57
CA ASN A 130 79.13 -20.03 -27.61
C ASN A 130 79.76 -20.74 -28.81
N GLU A 131 79.28 -21.95 -29.15
CA GLU A 131 79.76 -22.71 -30.29
C GLU A 131 79.45 -21.98 -31.60
N SER A 132 78.24 -21.44 -31.74
CA SER A 132 77.83 -20.64 -32.91
C SER A 132 78.63 -19.33 -33.05
N LEU A 133 78.97 -18.67 -31.93
CA LEU A 133 79.83 -17.50 -31.92
C LEU A 133 81.25 -17.84 -32.33
N LYS A 134 81.84 -18.93 -31.79
CA LYS A 134 83.17 -19.40 -32.19
C LYS A 134 83.21 -19.71 -33.68
N ALA A 135 82.22 -20.43 -34.21
CA ALA A 135 82.13 -20.77 -35.62
C ALA A 135 82.04 -19.53 -36.53
N LYS A 136 81.32 -18.49 -36.11
CA LYS A 136 81.27 -17.20 -36.81
C LYS A 136 82.58 -16.42 -36.70
N LEU A 137 83.26 -16.45 -35.56
CA LEU A 137 84.53 -15.75 -35.35
C LEU A 137 85.70 -16.41 -36.07
N SER A 138 85.69 -17.75 -36.22
CA SER A 138 86.68 -18.49 -37.01
C SER A 138 86.42 -18.43 -38.53
N SER A 139 85.27 -17.89 -38.92
CA SER A 139 84.85 -17.69 -40.31
C SER A 139 85.19 -16.28 -40.82
N ILE A 140 85.83 -15.44 -39.98
CA ILE A 140 86.39 -14.12 -40.29
C ILE A 140 87.91 -14.24 -40.20
#